data_AF-A0AAN7KCM1-F1
#
_entry.id   AF-A0AAN7KCM1-F1
#
_cell.length_a   1.000
_cell.length_b   1.000
_cell.length_c   1.000
_cell.angle_alpha   90.00
_cell.angle_beta   90.00
_cell.angle_gamma   90.00
#
_symmetry.space_group_name_H-M   'P 1'
#
loop_
_entity.id
_entity.type
_entity.pdbx_description
1 polymer ?
#
loop_
_entity_poly.entity_id
_entity_poly.type
_entity_poly.pdbx_seq_one_letter_code
_entity_poly.pdbx_strand_id
1 'polypeptide(L)'
;MMYCASLSVVELYLLKRFPIPYALYLMTVSIMAGFWGQFFVRKLITILKRASLIVFILSGVIFVSALTMGMTDIVKSIVMMENHEFMGFLSFSSK
;
A
#
# COMPACT_ATOMS: atom_id res chain seq x y z
N MET A 1 -18.45 4.96 31.09
CA MET A 1 -17.41 3.92 30.89
C MET A 1 -16.15 4.59 30.32
N MET A 2 -15.32 5.22 31.16
CA MET A 2 -14.17 6.01 30.70
C MET A 2 -12.88 5.74 31.48
N TYR A 3 -12.97 5.02 32.61
CA TYR A 3 -11.84 4.79 33.52
C TYR A 3 -10.91 3.65 33.08
N CYS A 4 -11.43 2.56 32.48
CA CYS A 4 -10.59 1.46 32.00
C CYS A 4 -9.73 1.84 30.78
N ALA A 5 -10.19 2.77 29.94
CA ALA A 5 -9.44 3.24 28.78
C ALA A 5 -8.21 4.07 29.20
N SER A 6 -8.34 4.92 30.22
CA SER A 6 -7.23 5.72 30.74
C SER A 6 -6.16 4.88 31.45
N LEU A 7 -6.55 3.83 32.17
CA LEU A 7 -5.61 2.90 32.82
C LEU A 7 -4.76 2.12 31.82
N SER A 8 -5.35 1.66 30.71
CA SER A 8 -4.63 0.93 29.65
C SER A 8 -3.60 1.80 28.90
N VAL A 9 -3.93 3.07 28.66
CA VAL A 9 -3.02 4.04 28.02
C VAL A 9 -1.79 4.34 28.89
N VAL A 10 -1.96 4.40 30.21
CA VAL A 10 -0.86 4.63 31.16
C VAL A 10 0.03 3.39 31.30
N GLU A 11 -0.55 2.19 31.34
CA GLU A 11 0.20 0.91 31.33
C GLU A 11 1.03 0.73 30.04
N LEU A 12 0.48 1.11 28.88
CA LEU A 12 1.20 1.14 27.60
C LEU A 12 2.35 2.17 27.58
N TYR A 13 2.23 3.26 28.34
CA TYR A 13 3.27 4.27 28.53
C TYR A 13 4.42 3.78 29.41
N LEU A 14 4.12 2.99 30.45
CA LEU A 14 5.10 2.54 31.44
C LEU A 14 5.94 1.34 30.96
N LEU A 15 5.41 0.51 30.07
CA LEU A 15 6.07 -0.73 29.62
C LEU A 15 7.17 -0.54 28.56
N LYS A 16 7.49 0.69 28.13
CA LYS A 16 8.63 1.06 27.26
C LYS A 16 8.88 0.11 26.07
N ARG A 17 7.83 -0.54 25.55
CA ARG A 17 7.94 -1.59 24.53
C ARG A 17 7.59 -1.10 23.14
N PHE A 18 6.94 0.05 23.04
CA PHE A 18 6.70 0.70 21.76
C PHE A 18 7.76 1.76 21.50
N PRO A 19 8.44 1.73 20.34
CA PRO A 19 9.36 2.79 19.93
C PRO A 19 8.55 4.07 19.65
N ILE A 20 8.25 4.81 20.72
CA ILE A 20 7.51 6.08 20.75
C ILE A 20 7.91 7.06 19.63
N PRO A 21 9.21 7.26 19.30
CA PRO A 21 9.56 8.17 18.20
C PRO A 21 9.05 7.68 16.84
N TYR A 22 9.06 6.36 16.58
CA TYR A 22 8.56 5.80 15.34
C TYR A 22 7.04 5.85 15.28
N ALA A 23 6.35 5.64 16.40
CA ALA A 23 4.90 5.79 16.48
C ALA A 23 4.46 7.23 16.20
N LEU A 24 5.12 8.22 16.82
CA LEU A 24 4.85 9.64 16.55
C LEU A 24 5.19 10.04 15.12
N TYR A 25 6.30 9.53 14.58
CA TYR A 25 6.68 9.76 13.19
C TYR A 25 5.63 9.20 12.21
N LEU A 26 5.22 7.94 12.37
CA LEU A 26 4.20 7.33 11.53
C LEU A 26 2.84 8.03 11.70
N MET A 27 2.49 8.42 12.92
CA MET A 27 1.24 9.13 13.20
C MET A 27 1.22 10.50 12.51
N THR A 28 2.30 11.27 12.60
CA THR A 28 2.42 12.58 11.92
C THR A 28 2.41 12.43 10.39
N VAL A 29 3.13 11.43 9.85
CA VAL A 29 3.11 11.11 8.41
C VAL A 29 1.71 10.71 7.95
N SER A 30 0.98 9.88 8.71
CA SER A 30 -0.41 9.50 8.38
C SER A 30 -1.36 10.70 8.40
N ILE A 31 -1.23 11.61 9.37
CA ILE A 31 -2.04 12.83 9.43
C ILE A 31 -1.75 13.72 8.22
N MET A 32 -0.48 13.94 7.87
CA MET A 32 -0.09 14.70 6.67
C MET A 32 -0.61 14.06 5.39
N ALA A 33 -0.47 12.74 5.25
CA ALA A 33 -0.95 12.00 4.09
C ALA A 33 -2.49 12.07 3.96
N GLY A 34 -3.22 11.96 5.07
CA GLY A 34 -4.67 12.11 5.11
C GLY A 34 -5.12 13.52 4.73
N PHE A 35 -4.43 14.54 5.25
CA PHE A 35 -4.70 15.95 4.94
C PHE A 35 -4.47 16.25 3.44
N TRP A 36 -3.33 15.80 2.90
CA TRP A 36 -3.03 15.96 1.48
C TRP A 36 -3.97 15.16 0.59
N GLY A 37 -4.30 13.92 0.99
CA GLY A 37 -5.24 13.05 0.30
C GLY A 37 -6.63 13.69 0.21
N GLN A 38 -7.18 14.19 1.32
CA GLN A 38 -8.47 14.87 1.30
C GLN A 38 -8.47 16.16 0.49
N PHE A 39 -7.41 16.98 0.58
CA PHE A 39 -7.29 18.21 -0.20
C PHE A 39 -7.23 17.91 -1.71
N PHE A 40 -6.42 16.93 -2.10
CA PHE A 40 -6.26 16.50 -3.49
C PHE A 40 -7.54 15.86 -4.03
N VAL A 41 -8.19 14.98 -3.26
CA VAL A 41 -9.46 14.34 -3.61
C VAL A 41 -10.58 15.36 -3.77
N ARG A 42 -10.70 16.34 -2.86
CA ARG A 42 -11.69 17.42 -3.01
C ARG A 42 -11.45 18.23 -4.27
N LYS A 43 -10.19 18.59 -4.56
CA LYS A 43 -9.83 19.34 -5.77
C LYS A 43 -10.10 18.53 -7.04
N LEU A 44 -9.81 17.22 -7.05
CA LEU A 44 -10.17 16.31 -8.13
C LEU A 44 -11.69 16.25 -8.34
N ILE A 45 -12.46 16.05 -7.27
CA ILE A 45 -13.92 15.96 -7.34
C ILE A 45 -14.54 17.26 -7.88
N THR A 46 -14.03 18.42 -7.44
CA THR A 46 -14.53 19.73 -7.90
C THR A 46 -14.24 19.98 -9.37
N ILE A 47 -13.09 19.56 -9.89
CA ILE A 47 -12.73 19.73 -11.31
C ILE A 47 -13.51 18.73 -12.20
N LEU A 48 -13.85 17.54 -11.68
CA LEU A 48 -14.17 16.37 -12.53
C LEU A 48 -15.54 15.70 -12.26
N LYS A 49 -16.52 16.44 -11.73
CA LYS A 49 -17.92 16.13 -11.33
C LYS A 49 -18.82 15.10 -12.10
N ARG A 50 -18.32 14.28 -13.05
CA ARG A 50 -19.08 13.28 -13.84
C ARG A 50 -18.60 11.84 -13.66
N ALA A 51 -19.49 10.89 -14.00
CA ALA A 51 -19.25 9.44 -13.98
C ALA A 51 -17.96 8.97 -14.70
N SER A 52 -17.48 9.75 -15.67
CA SER A 52 -16.21 9.50 -16.38
C SER A 52 -15.00 9.42 -15.44
N LEU A 53 -15.03 10.05 -14.27
CA LEU A 53 -13.91 10.05 -13.35
C LEU A 53 -13.75 8.73 -12.58
N ILE A 54 -14.86 8.07 -12.22
CA ILE A 54 -14.81 6.76 -11.56
C ILE A 54 -14.10 5.76 -12.48
N VAL A 55 -14.45 5.78 -13.77
CA VAL A 55 -13.82 4.93 -14.78
C VAL A 55 -12.35 5.29 -14.99
N PHE A 56 -12.00 6.58 -14.95
CA PHE A 56 -10.61 7.04 -15.09
C PHE A 56 -9.71 6.63 -13.90
N ILE A 57 -10.23 6.75 -12.67
CA ILE A 57 -9.49 6.30 -11.47
C ILE A 57 -9.40 4.77 -11.46
N LEU A 58 -10.49 4.08 -11.80
CA LEU A 58 -10.52 2.63 -11.87
C LEU A 58 -9.51 2.10 -12.89
N SER A 59 -9.44 2.68 -14.09
CA SER A 59 -8.45 2.29 -15.11
C SER A 59 -7.03 2.64 -14.68
N GLY A 60 -6.80 3.79 -14.04
CA GLY A 60 -5.50 4.17 -13.52
C GLY A 60 -4.98 3.19 -12.46
N VAL A 61 -5.83 2.78 -11.51
CA VAL A 61 -5.48 1.79 -10.49
C VAL A 61 -5.17 0.43 -11.11
N ILE A 62 -5.97 -0.02 -12.07
CA ILE A 62 -5.73 -1.27 -12.80
C ILE A 62 -4.41 -1.19 -13.58
N PHE A 63 -4.14 -0.07 -14.25
CA PHE A 63 -2.94 0.14 -15.03
C PHE A 63 -1.66 0.12 -14.18
N VAL A 64 -1.66 0.83 -13.04
CA VAL A 64 -0.53 0.82 -12.10
C VAL A 64 -0.32 -0.58 -11.51
N SER A 65 -1.40 -1.30 -11.20
CA SER A 65 -1.32 -2.68 -10.69
C SER A 65 -0.73 -3.63 -11.73
N ALA A 66 -1.19 -3.54 -12.98
CA ALA A 66 -0.68 -4.33 -14.10
C ALA A 66 0.78 -4.01 -14.42
N LEU A 67 1.18 -2.74 -14.38
CA LEU A 67 2.58 -2.34 -14.53
C LEU A 67 3.45 -2.91 -13.42
N THR A 68 3.00 -2.84 -12.17
CA THR A 68 3.77 -3.34 -11.02
C THR A 68 3.96 -4.85 -11.10
N MET A 69 2.89 -5.61 -11.36
CA MET A 69 3.00 -7.06 -11.60
C MET A 69 3.91 -7.34 -12.80
N GLY A 70 3.59 -6.79 -13.97
CA GLY A 70 4.33 -7.04 -15.20
C GLY A 70 5.82 -6.71 -15.12
N MET A 71 6.21 -5.60 -14.49
CA MET A 71 7.62 -5.24 -14.30
C MET A 71 8.34 -6.24 -13.39
N THR A 72 7.69 -6.69 -12.32
CA THR A 72 8.26 -7.68 -11.39
C THR A 72 8.41 -9.04 -12.07
N ASP A 73 7.45 -9.43 -12.91
CA ASP A 73 7.46 -10.67 -13.69
C ASP A 73 8.57 -10.68 -14.76
N ILE A 74 8.80 -9.54 -15.42
CA ILE A 74 9.88 -9.39 -16.41
C ILE A 74 11.24 -9.52 -15.72
N VAL A 75 11.46 -8.82 -14.60
CA VAL A 75 12.73 -8.91 -13.84
C VAL A 75 12.99 -10.34 -13.38
N LYS A 76 11.96 -11.02 -12.87
CA LYS A 76 12.08 -12.42 -12.44
C LYS A 76 12.40 -13.37 -13.60
N SER A 77 11.84 -13.12 -14.77
CA SER A 77 12.12 -13.90 -15.98
C SER A 77 13.57 -13.72 -16.45
N ILE A 78 14.11 -12.50 -16.40
CA ILE A 78 15.51 -12.21 -16.77
C ILE A 78 16.49 -12.87 -15.80
N VAL A 79 16.23 -12.81 -14.49
CA VAL A 79 17.08 -13.45 -13.48
C VAL A 79 17.08 -14.97 -13.61
N MET A 80 15.95 -15.58 -13.98
CA MET A 80 15.88 -17.02 -14.28
C MET A 80 16.62 -17.39 -15.58
N MET A 81 16.60 -16.52 -16.61
CA MET A 81 17.40 -16.71 -17.82
C MET A 81 18.91 -16.65 -17.55
N GLU A 82 19.36 -15.70 -16.73
CA GLU A 82 20.77 -15.49 -16.41
C GLU A 82 21.36 -16.65 -15.59
N ASN A 83 20.58 -17.23 -14.68
CA ASN A 83 21.02 -18.34 -13.83
C ASN A 83 20.92 -19.73 -14.51
N HIS A 84 20.60 -19.81 -15.81
CA HIS A 84 20.43 -21.08 -16.54
C HIS A 84 19.45 -22.08 -15.86
N GLU A 85 18.53 -21.60 -15.01
CA GLU A 85 17.53 -22.46 -14.36
C GLU A 85 16.22 -22.51 -15.14
N PHE A 86 15.64 -23.70 -15.19
CA PHE A 86 14.43 -24.06 -15.92
C PHE A 86 13.24 -23.11 -15.65
N MET A 87 12.66 -22.53 -16.70
CA MET A 87 11.45 -21.67 -16.65
C MET A 87 10.13 -22.42 -16.34
N GLY A 88 10.16 -23.51 -15.58
CA GLY A 88 8.94 -24.17 -15.10
C GLY A 88 8.09 -24.89 -16.16
N PHE A 89 8.63 -25.18 -17.36
CA PHE A 89 7.87 -25.83 -18.44
C PHE A 89 7.82 -27.38 -18.38
N LEU A 90 8.55 -28.03 -17.48
CA LEU A 90 8.55 -29.51 -17.38
C LEU A 90 7.61 -30.09 -16.32
N SER A 91 7.05 -29.28 -15.40
CA SER A 91 6.20 -29.83 -14.34
C SER A 91 4.77 -30.16 -14.79
N PHE A 92 4.35 -29.74 -15.99
CA PHE A 92 3.00 -30.00 -16.51
C PHE A 92 2.89 -31.28 -17.36
N SER A 93 3.99 -31.99 -17.62
CA SER A 93 3.99 -33.23 -18.40
C SER A 93 4.61 -34.40 -17.63
N SER A 94 4.16 -34.60 -16.39
CA SER A 94 4.32 -35.88 -15.68
C SER A 94 3.22 -36.05 -14.63
N LYS A 95 1.99 -36.22 -15.12
CA LYS A 95 1.00 -37.08 -14.48
C LYS A 95 -0.04 -37.53 -15.48
#